data_AF-A0A397BQZ5-F1
#
_entry.id   AF-A0A397BQZ5-F1
#
_cell.length_a   1.000
_cell.length_b   1.000
_cell.length_c   1.000
_cell.angle_alpha   90.00
_cell.angle_beta   90.00
_cell.angle_gamma   90.00
#
_symmetry.space_group_name_H-M   'P 1'
#
loop_
_entity.id
_entity.type
_entity.pdbx_description
1 polymer ?
#
loop_
_entity_poly.entity_id
_entity_poly.type
_entity_poly.pdbx_seq_one_letter_code
_entity_poly.pdbx_strand_id
1 'polypeptide(L)'
;MGLESFDLDAFAAKYAGENRVRHLMYIVEYGINPQHVFENHDKRELVVQLAKDALRLLLSDVEASKTTTVNTTLYRDLTTKFKEYLPLDYHPDVTFVDTATRANAARHERLEQELNSYKSSMIKESIRIGYNDLGEFYYRTGDLANALRSFIQARDYCTTEKHLVDMCFNVIKASIHLKNYTNVNNYLVKLEQSIAAPSSSSAADSDPT
;
A
#
# COMPACT_ATOMS: atom_id res chain seq x y z
N MET A 1 -11.17 9.41 26.00
CA MET A 1 -9.70 9.58 25.99
C MET A 1 -9.43 10.95 25.37
N GLY A 2 -8.83 11.87 26.10
CA GLY A 2 -8.58 13.23 25.62
C GLY A 2 -7.39 13.26 24.64
N LEU A 3 -7.30 14.31 23.83
CA LEU A 3 -6.17 14.55 22.92
C LEU A 3 -4.81 14.58 23.65
N GLU A 4 -4.80 15.01 24.91
CA GLU A 4 -3.60 15.13 25.76
C GLU A 4 -2.95 13.79 26.12
N SER A 5 -3.71 12.68 26.06
CA SER A 5 -3.20 11.33 26.33
C SER A 5 -2.98 10.52 25.04
N PHE A 6 -2.99 11.16 23.87
CA PHE A 6 -2.85 10.46 22.61
C PHE A 6 -1.37 10.17 22.31
N ASP A 7 -1.02 8.88 22.32
CA ASP A 7 0.31 8.39 21.95
C ASP A 7 0.35 8.07 20.46
N LEU A 8 1.05 8.91 19.70
CA LEU A 8 1.20 8.79 18.26
C LEU A 8 2.01 7.55 17.86
N ASP A 9 3.07 7.21 18.60
CA ASP A 9 3.94 6.07 18.28
C ASP A 9 3.21 4.76 18.51
N ALA A 10 2.51 4.64 19.66
CA ALA A 10 1.68 3.47 19.95
C ALA A 10 0.51 3.34 18.99
N PHE A 11 -0.05 4.45 18.49
CA PHE A 11 -1.07 4.43 17.44
C PHE A 11 -0.49 3.95 16.10
N ALA A 12 0.64 4.54 15.66
CA ALA A 12 1.27 4.22 14.39
C ALA A 12 1.76 2.76 14.35
N ALA A 13 2.23 2.21 15.48
CA ALA A 13 2.71 0.84 15.60
C ALA A 13 1.62 -0.23 15.34
N LYS A 14 0.33 0.14 15.42
CA LYS A 14 -0.80 -0.77 15.11
C LYS A 14 -0.96 -1.03 13.61
N TYR A 15 -0.30 -0.22 12.78
CA TYR A 15 -0.43 -0.27 11.33
C TYR A 15 0.92 -0.53 10.67
N ALA A 16 0.89 -1.13 9.48
CA ALA A 16 2.07 -1.39 8.68
C ALA A 16 1.85 -0.99 7.21
N GLY A 17 2.95 -0.72 6.50
CA GLY A 17 2.96 -0.36 5.08
C GLY A 17 2.09 0.86 4.76
N GLU A 18 1.37 0.79 3.64
CA GLU A 18 0.52 1.88 3.14
C GLU A 18 -0.57 2.32 4.13
N ASN A 19 -1.08 1.42 4.97
CA ASN A 19 -2.06 1.78 6.00
C ASN A 19 -1.44 2.73 7.04
N ARG A 20 -0.21 2.44 7.49
CA ARG A 20 0.51 3.31 8.43
C ARG A 20 0.73 4.69 7.83
N VAL A 21 1.21 4.73 6.58
CA VAL A 21 1.41 5.97 5.82
C VAL A 21 0.13 6.80 5.77
N ARG A 22 -1.00 6.18 5.43
CA ARG A 22 -2.29 6.90 5.29
C ARG A 22 -2.85 7.44 6.60
N HIS A 23 -2.75 6.67 7.69
CA HIS A 23 -3.24 7.14 8.98
C HIS A 23 -2.39 8.32 9.49
N LEU A 24 -1.06 8.24 9.33
CA LEU A 24 -0.19 9.37 9.66
C LEU A 24 -0.44 10.57 8.74
N MET A 25 -0.59 10.34 7.44
CA MET A 25 -0.91 11.42 6.49
C MET A 25 -2.23 12.12 6.84
N TYR A 26 -3.24 11.36 7.27
CA TYR A 26 -4.49 11.92 7.74
C TYR A 26 -4.30 12.83 8.95
N ILE A 27 -3.48 12.44 9.93
CA ILE A 27 -3.16 13.27 11.11
C ILE A 27 -2.45 14.55 10.67
N VAL A 28 -1.51 14.45 9.73
CA VAL A 28 -0.79 15.61 9.16
C VAL A 28 -1.76 16.57 8.47
N GLU A 29 -2.57 16.07 7.53
CA GLU A 29 -3.50 16.88 6.74
C GLU A 29 -4.58 17.52 7.62
N TYR A 30 -5.15 16.77 8.55
CA TYR A 30 -6.17 17.26 9.46
C TYR A 30 -5.60 18.31 10.41
N GLY A 31 -4.43 18.06 11.01
CA GLY A 31 -3.87 18.98 11.99
C GLY A 31 -3.37 20.28 11.39
N ILE A 32 -2.84 20.25 10.17
CA ILE A 32 -2.33 21.43 9.47
C ILE A 32 -3.45 22.27 8.84
N ASN A 33 -4.56 21.65 8.41
CA ASN A 33 -5.63 22.36 7.73
C ASN A 33 -6.20 23.52 8.62
N PRO A 34 -6.12 24.79 8.17
CA PRO A 34 -6.57 25.94 8.93
C PRO A 34 -8.09 26.10 8.97
N GLN A 35 -8.83 25.38 8.14
CA GLN A 35 -10.30 25.44 8.10
C GLN A 35 -10.96 24.67 9.25
N HIS A 36 -10.21 23.83 9.97
CA HIS A 36 -10.74 23.12 11.12
C HIS A 36 -10.78 24.05 12.34
N VAL A 37 -12.01 24.33 12.79
CA VAL A 37 -12.27 25.15 13.97
C VAL A 37 -12.20 24.28 15.21
N PHE A 38 -11.34 24.64 16.15
CA PHE A 38 -11.25 24.02 17.45
C PHE A 38 -11.91 24.94 18.48
N GLU A 39 -12.67 24.36 19.40
CA GLU A 39 -13.37 25.11 20.46
C GLU A 39 -12.39 25.92 21.33
N ASN A 40 -11.17 25.41 21.54
CA ASN A 40 -10.14 26.01 22.39
C ASN A 40 -8.82 26.18 21.62
N HIS A 41 -8.12 27.29 21.85
CA HIS A 41 -6.81 27.58 21.25
C HIS A 41 -5.73 26.54 21.64
N ASP A 42 -5.72 26.11 22.90
CA ASP A 42 -4.75 25.11 23.42
C ASP A 42 -4.87 23.76 22.69
N LYS A 43 -6.10 23.36 22.32
CA LYS A 43 -6.34 22.13 21.55
C LYS A 43 -5.80 22.25 20.13
N ARG A 44 -5.84 23.44 19.51
CA ARG A 44 -5.29 23.67 18.16
C ARG A 44 -3.78 23.51 18.16
N GLU A 45 -3.09 24.09 19.14
CA GLU A 45 -1.63 23.98 19.25
C GLU A 45 -1.17 22.52 19.42
N LEU A 46 -1.84 21.78 20.31
CA LEU A 46 -1.56 20.35 20.51
C LEU A 46 -1.76 19.51 19.23
N VAL A 47 -2.84 19.77 18.49
CA VAL A 47 -3.13 19.06 17.22
C VAL A 47 -2.10 19.39 16.14
N VAL A 48 -1.67 20.65 16.05
CA VAL A 48 -0.61 21.05 15.11
C VAL A 48 0.71 20.40 15.50
N GLN A 49 1.01 20.29 16.79
CA GLN A 49 2.21 19.60 17.26
C GLN A 49 2.18 18.11 16.90
N LEU A 50 1.05 17.42 17.14
CA LEU A 50 0.85 16.04 16.72
C LEU A 50 1.02 15.85 15.21
N ALA A 51 0.54 16.80 14.39
CA ALA A 51 0.74 16.77 12.95
C ALA A 51 2.22 16.92 12.55
N LYS A 52 2.99 17.79 13.23
CA LYS A 52 4.44 17.91 13.01
C LYS A 52 5.17 16.62 13.39
N ASP A 53 4.78 15.98 14.49
CA ASP A 53 5.38 14.72 14.92
C ASP A 53 5.04 13.56 13.96
N ALA A 54 3.80 13.51 13.46
CA ALA A 54 3.39 12.55 12.44
C ALA A 54 4.13 12.77 11.10
N LEU A 55 4.39 14.03 10.73
CA LEU A 55 5.18 14.37 9.54
C LEU A 55 6.63 13.89 9.68
N ARG A 56 7.26 14.08 10.85
CA ARG A 56 8.60 13.56 11.13
C ARG A 56 8.65 12.04 11.04
N LEU A 57 7.66 11.36 11.62
CA LEU A 57 7.57 9.91 11.59
C LEU A 57 7.42 9.38 10.15
N LEU A 58 6.59 10.01 9.32
CA LEU A 58 6.45 9.68 7.90
C LEU A 58 7.75 9.84 7.12
N LEU A 59 8.45 10.97 7.31
CA LEU A 59 9.72 11.21 6.62
C LEU A 59 10.76 10.17 7.04
N SER A 60 10.84 9.87 8.34
CA SER A 60 11.72 8.81 8.85
C SER A 60 11.37 7.44 8.27
N ASP A 61 10.10 7.06 8.20
CA ASP A 61 9.65 5.78 7.62
C ASP A 61 10.05 5.66 6.14
N VAL A 62 9.92 6.74 5.37
CA VAL A 62 10.26 6.76 3.93
C VAL A 62 11.78 6.73 3.72
N GLU A 63 12.53 7.51 4.50
CA GLU A 63 14.00 7.55 4.46
C GLU A 63 14.63 6.25 4.98
N ALA A 64 14.00 5.57 5.93
CA ALA A 64 14.45 4.28 6.46
C ALA A 64 14.18 3.12 5.49
N SER A 65 13.25 3.26 4.55
CA SER A 65 12.88 2.25 3.54
C SER A 65 13.96 2.05 2.45
N LYS A 66 15.25 2.18 2.79
CA LYS A 66 16.41 2.13 1.87
C LYS A 66 16.55 0.79 1.13
N THR A 67 15.79 -0.24 1.48
CA THR A 67 16.08 -1.62 1.08
C THR A 67 15.15 -2.23 0.03
N THR A 68 13.91 -1.76 -0.24
CA THR A 68 13.03 -2.54 -1.15
C THR A 68 11.90 -1.77 -1.86
N THR A 69 12.20 -0.61 -2.47
CA THR A 69 11.27 0.29 -3.21
C THR A 69 10.80 1.45 -2.33
N VAL A 70 11.11 2.67 -2.76
CA VAL A 70 10.80 3.90 -2.03
C VAL A 70 9.69 4.65 -2.74
N ASN A 71 8.69 5.14 -1.99
CA ASN A 71 7.67 6.02 -2.55
C ASN A 71 8.23 7.46 -2.66
N THR A 72 8.90 7.74 -3.79
CA THR A 72 9.51 9.04 -4.05
C THR A 72 8.48 10.15 -4.26
N THR A 73 7.26 9.81 -4.70
CA THR A 73 6.16 10.76 -4.87
C THR A 73 5.69 11.26 -3.52
N LEU A 74 5.45 10.34 -2.57
CA LEU A 74 5.09 10.68 -1.21
C LEU A 74 6.14 11.57 -0.53
N TYR A 75 7.43 11.22 -0.65
CA TYR A 75 8.51 12.02 -0.07
C TYR A 75 8.51 13.47 -0.61
N ARG A 76 8.39 13.62 -1.94
CA ARG A 76 8.30 14.93 -2.57
C ARG A 76 7.06 15.69 -2.11
N ASP A 77 5.91 15.04 -2.02
CA ASP A 77 4.67 15.68 -1.59
C ASP A 77 4.78 16.14 -0.13
N LEU A 78 5.36 15.32 0.76
CA LEU A 78 5.60 15.70 2.16
C LEU A 78 6.52 16.92 2.29
N THR A 79 7.62 16.93 1.54
CA THR A 79 8.63 17.99 1.60
C THR A 79 8.23 19.29 0.90
N THR A 80 7.30 19.23 -0.06
CA THR A 80 6.78 20.40 -0.78
C THR A 80 5.51 20.97 -0.15
N LYS A 81 4.50 20.14 0.12
CA LYS A 81 3.19 20.56 0.65
C LYS A 81 3.27 21.04 2.10
N PHE A 82 4.15 20.45 2.91
CA PHE A 82 4.25 20.75 4.35
C PHE A 82 5.56 21.45 4.73
N LYS A 83 6.23 22.08 3.77
CA LYS A 83 7.54 22.75 3.96
C LYS A 83 7.59 23.67 5.18
N GLU A 84 6.53 24.43 5.43
CA GLU A 84 6.43 25.41 6.54
C GLU A 84 6.35 24.75 7.93
N TYR A 85 5.99 23.47 7.99
CA TYR A 85 5.80 22.70 9.22
C TYR A 85 6.98 21.77 9.54
N LEU A 86 7.98 21.73 8.65
CA LEU A 86 9.21 20.97 8.87
C LEU A 86 10.12 21.68 9.87
N PRO A 87 10.99 20.94 10.59
CA PRO A 87 12.06 21.54 11.38
C PRO A 87 12.92 22.48 10.52
N LEU A 88 13.38 23.60 11.10
CA LEU A 88 14.19 24.61 10.40
C LEU A 88 15.51 24.04 9.86
N ASP A 89 16.04 23.01 10.51
CA ASP A 89 17.26 22.29 10.16
C ASP A 89 17.02 21.12 9.18
N TYR A 90 15.76 20.79 8.89
CA TYR A 90 15.43 19.71 7.98
C TYR A 90 15.57 20.16 6.52
N HIS A 91 16.47 19.48 5.80
CA HIS A 91 16.73 19.74 4.39
C HIS A 91 16.40 18.50 3.57
N PRO A 92 15.43 18.56 2.64
CA PRO A 92 15.10 17.44 1.78
C PRO A 92 16.33 16.94 1.01
N ASP A 93 16.68 15.66 1.18
CA ASP A 93 17.77 15.03 0.43
C ASP A 93 17.36 14.77 -1.02
N VAL A 94 17.77 15.66 -1.92
CA VAL A 94 17.53 15.53 -3.37
C VAL A 94 18.28 14.32 -3.93
N THR A 95 19.47 14.02 -3.42
CA THR A 95 20.30 12.91 -3.91
C THR A 95 19.68 11.56 -3.57
N PHE A 96 19.02 11.46 -2.42
CA PHE A 96 18.21 10.30 -2.03
C PHE A 96 17.06 10.09 -3.01
N VAL A 97 16.30 11.15 -3.33
CA VAL A 97 15.16 11.07 -4.27
C VAL A 97 15.61 10.63 -5.66
N ASP A 98 16.70 11.20 -6.18
CA ASP A 98 17.23 10.85 -7.50
C ASP A 98 17.76 9.42 -7.56
N THR A 99 18.43 8.99 -6.49
CA THR A 99 18.94 7.61 -6.38
C THR A 99 17.79 6.61 -6.27
N ALA A 100 16.79 6.90 -5.43
CA ALA A 100 15.59 6.08 -5.29
C ALA A 100 14.78 6.02 -6.59
N THR A 101 14.64 7.13 -7.30
CA THR A 101 13.92 7.19 -8.58
C THR A 101 14.61 6.33 -9.64
N ARG A 102 15.94 6.42 -9.78
CA ARG A 102 16.71 5.57 -10.68
C ARG A 102 16.62 4.09 -10.29
N ALA A 103 16.70 3.77 -9.00
CA ALA A 103 16.58 2.40 -8.51
C ALA A 103 15.18 1.82 -8.78
N ASN A 104 14.12 2.61 -8.58
CA ASN A 104 12.75 2.21 -8.89
C ASN A 104 12.57 1.96 -10.39
N ALA A 105 13.12 2.83 -11.25
CA ALA A 105 13.06 2.66 -12.71
C ALA A 105 13.76 1.38 -13.17
N ALA A 106 14.98 1.14 -12.68
CA ALA A 106 15.73 -0.09 -13.00
C ALA A 106 15.01 -1.36 -12.51
N ARG A 107 14.39 -1.29 -11.32
CA ARG A 107 13.59 -2.40 -10.78
C ARG A 107 12.34 -2.65 -11.61
N HIS A 108 11.65 -1.59 -12.01
CA HIS A 108 10.46 -1.67 -12.85
C HIS A 108 10.78 -2.34 -14.19
N GLU A 109 11.82 -1.87 -14.88
CA GLU A 109 12.28 -2.45 -16.15
C GLU A 109 12.62 -3.93 -16.00
N ARG A 110 13.33 -4.30 -14.93
CA ARG A 110 13.67 -5.70 -14.64
C ARG A 110 12.41 -6.57 -14.45
N LEU A 111 11.43 -6.11 -13.68
CA LEU A 111 10.19 -6.86 -13.45
C LEU A 111 9.40 -7.04 -14.75
N GLU A 112 9.38 -6.03 -15.62
CA GLU A 112 8.74 -6.14 -16.94
C GLU A 112 9.47 -7.13 -17.86
N GLN A 113 10.81 -7.11 -17.88
CA GLN A 113 11.61 -8.08 -18.63
C GLN A 113 11.38 -9.52 -18.13
N GLU A 114 11.39 -9.73 -16.81
CA GLU A 114 11.11 -11.04 -16.19
C GLU A 114 9.69 -11.52 -16.56
N LEU A 115 8.68 -10.65 -16.47
CA LEU A 115 7.31 -10.98 -16.85
C LEU A 115 7.18 -11.35 -18.35
N ASN A 116 7.87 -10.62 -19.23
CA ASN A 116 7.87 -10.91 -20.68
C ASN A 116 8.55 -12.24 -20.99
N SER A 117 9.62 -12.57 -20.26
CA SER A 117 10.27 -13.88 -20.34
C SER A 117 9.30 -15.00 -19.93
N TYR A 118 8.61 -14.84 -18.78
CA TYR A 118 7.63 -15.82 -18.30
C TYR A 118 6.46 -16.03 -19.27
N LYS A 119 5.99 -14.96 -19.91
CA LYS A 119 4.96 -15.04 -20.96
C LYS A 119 5.44 -15.85 -22.16
N SER A 120 6.70 -15.69 -22.55
CA SER A 120 7.30 -16.45 -23.67
C SER A 120 7.44 -17.93 -23.34
N SER A 121 7.78 -18.26 -22.09
CA SER A 121 7.86 -19.65 -21.61
C SER A 121 6.48 -20.30 -21.35
N MET A 122 5.40 -19.51 -21.35
CA MET A 122 4.01 -19.95 -21.11
C MET A 122 3.78 -20.68 -19.78
N ILE A 123 4.63 -20.42 -18.77
CA ILE A 123 4.47 -21.01 -17.44
C ILE A 123 3.49 -20.15 -16.64
N LYS A 124 2.25 -20.62 -16.50
CA LYS A 124 1.17 -19.87 -15.82
C LYS A 124 1.57 -19.36 -14.45
N GLU A 125 2.20 -20.20 -13.63
CA GLU A 125 2.58 -19.81 -12.27
C GLU A 125 3.65 -18.70 -12.25
N SER A 126 4.64 -18.77 -13.14
CA SER A 126 5.65 -17.71 -13.28
C SER A 126 5.02 -16.40 -13.74
N ILE A 127 4.06 -16.45 -14.67
CA ILE A 127 3.33 -15.25 -15.13
C ILE A 127 2.50 -14.66 -13.99
N ARG A 128 1.82 -15.51 -13.19
CA ARG A 128 1.04 -15.08 -12.01
C ARG A 128 1.93 -14.38 -10.99
N ILE A 129 3.09 -14.96 -10.66
CA ILE A 129 4.06 -14.38 -9.74
C ILE A 129 4.57 -13.04 -10.29
N GLY A 130 4.95 -12.98 -11.57
CA GLY A 130 5.42 -11.75 -12.20
C GLY A 130 4.39 -10.61 -12.16
N TYR A 131 3.10 -10.90 -12.39
CA TYR A 131 2.04 -9.90 -12.23
C TYR A 131 1.84 -9.46 -10.78
N ASN A 132 1.97 -10.37 -9.81
CA ASN A 132 1.90 -10.01 -8.39
C ASN A 132 3.10 -9.17 -7.94
N ASP A 133 4.31 -9.50 -8.37
CA ASP A 133 5.53 -8.75 -8.04
C ASP A 133 5.49 -7.34 -8.63
N LEU A 134 5.01 -7.21 -9.88
CA LEU A 134 4.79 -5.92 -10.52
C LEU A 134 3.69 -5.12 -9.81
N GLY A 135 2.60 -5.78 -9.42
CA GLY A 135 1.52 -5.16 -8.66
C GLY A 135 1.97 -4.66 -7.28
N GLU A 136 2.74 -5.46 -6.54
CA GLU A 136 3.31 -5.07 -5.25
C GLU A 136 4.35 -3.95 -5.40
N PHE A 137 5.14 -3.94 -6.48
CA PHE A 137 6.03 -2.83 -6.80
C PHE A 137 5.25 -1.52 -6.98
N TYR A 138 4.22 -1.51 -7.84
CA TYR A 138 3.38 -0.33 -8.04
C TYR A 138 2.67 0.10 -6.75
N TYR A 139 2.23 -0.87 -5.96
CA TYR A 139 1.60 -0.60 -4.68
C TYR A 139 2.54 0.14 -3.71
N ARG A 140 3.81 -0.28 -3.65
CA ARG A 140 4.84 0.36 -2.80
C ARG A 140 5.31 1.71 -3.32
N THR A 141 5.35 1.92 -4.63
CA THR A 141 5.67 3.24 -5.21
C THR A 141 4.51 4.24 -5.12
N GLY A 142 3.32 3.78 -4.74
CA GLY A 142 2.11 4.61 -4.60
C GLY A 142 1.24 4.67 -5.85
N ASP A 143 1.58 3.96 -6.92
CA ASP A 143 0.78 3.86 -8.15
C ASP A 143 -0.30 2.77 -8.01
N LEU A 144 -1.32 3.08 -7.23
CA LEU A 144 -2.37 2.13 -6.89
C LEU A 144 -3.23 1.71 -8.10
N ALA A 145 -3.34 2.56 -9.12
CA ALA A 145 -4.11 2.26 -10.31
C ALA A 145 -3.43 1.17 -11.16
N ASN A 146 -2.12 1.28 -11.34
CA ASN A 146 -1.36 0.24 -12.03
C ASN A 146 -1.20 -1.02 -11.17
N ALA A 147 -1.05 -0.89 -9.84
CA ALA A 147 -1.08 -2.03 -8.94
C ALA A 147 -2.36 -2.87 -9.09
N LEU A 148 -3.52 -2.21 -9.06
CA LEU A 148 -4.81 -2.86 -9.26
C LEU A 148 -4.90 -3.58 -10.60
N ARG A 149 -4.46 -2.92 -11.69
CA ARG A 149 -4.47 -3.51 -13.04
C ARG A 149 -3.60 -4.77 -13.09
N SER A 150 -2.39 -4.74 -12.53
CA SER A 150 -1.49 -5.89 -12.48
C SER A 150 -2.08 -7.07 -11.69
N PHE A 151 -2.68 -6.80 -10.52
CA PHE A 151 -3.33 -7.87 -9.72
C PHE A 151 -4.53 -8.49 -10.45
N ILE A 152 -5.33 -7.69 -11.17
CA ILE A 152 -6.45 -8.22 -11.97
C ILE A 152 -5.94 -9.07 -13.13
N GLN A 153 -4.83 -8.68 -13.77
CA GLN A 153 -4.23 -9.46 -14.87
C GLN A 153 -3.69 -10.82 -14.41
N ALA A 154 -3.26 -10.96 -13.15
CA ALA A 154 -2.83 -12.24 -12.58
C ALA A 154 -3.96 -13.30 -12.55
N ARG A 155 -5.23 -12.87 -12.59
CA ARG A 155 -6.41 -13.74 -12.51
C ARG A 155 -6.39 -14.87 -13.55
N ASP A 156 -6.06 -14.54 -14.80
CA ASP A 156 -6.15 -15.50 -15.92
C ASP A 156 -5.12 -16.63 -15.81
N TYR A 157 -4.16 -16.48 -14.89
CA TYR A 157 -3.09 -17.43 -14.60
C TYR A 157 -3.26 -18.15 -13.26
N CYS A 158 -4.36 -17.90 -12.55
CA CYS A 158 -4.70 -18.62 -11.33
C CYS A 158 -5.17 -20.05 -11.65
N THR A 159 -4.58 -21.04 -10.98
CA THR A 159 -4.86 -22.48 -11.22
C THR A 159 -5.39 -23.21 -9.99
N THR A 160 -5.31 -22.57 -8.82
CA THR A 160 -5.81 -23.11 -7.55
C THR A 160 -6.74 -22.08 -6.89
N GLU A 161 -7.63 -22.55 -6.02
CA GLU A 161 -8.49 -21.66 -5.20
C GLU A 161 -7.66 -20.72 -4.34
N LYS A 162 -6.54 -21.21 -3.80
CA LYS A 162 -5.58 -20.37 -3.06
C LYS A 162 -5.08 -19.19 -3.90
N HIS A 163 -4.76 -19.42 -5.18
CA HIS A 163 -4.31 -18.34 -6.07
C HIS A 163 -5.40 -17.27 -6.27
N LEU A 164 -6.66 -17.70 -6.41
CA LEU A 164 -7.80 -16.79 -6.54
C LEU A 164 -8.04 -16.00 -5.25
N VAL A 165 -7.99 -16.66 -4.09
CA VAL A 165 -8.13 -16.02 -2.78
C VAL A 165 -7.05 -14.95 -2.58
N ASP A 166 -5.78 -15.30 -2.81
CA ASP A 166 -4.64 -14.37 -2.67
C ASP A 166 -4.79 -13.16 -3.61
N MET A 167 -5.17 -13.40 -4.87
CA MET A 167 -5.42 -12.33 -5.85
C MET A 167 -6.59 -11.43 -5.42
N CYS A 168 -7.69 -12.00 -4.92
CA CYS A 168 -8.85 -11.23 -4.43
C CYS A 168 -8.44 -10.32 -3.27
N PHE A 169 -7.63 -10.81 -2.32
CA PHE A 169 -7.11 -9.98 -1.23
C PHE A 169 -6.26 -8.82 -1.75
N ASN A 170 -5.37 -9.05 -2.71
CA ASN A 170 -4.55 -7.99 -3.30
C ASN A 170 -5.40 -6.92 -4.02
N VAL A 171 -6.42 -7.35 -4.78
CA VAL A 171 -7.37 -6.47 -5.45
C VAL A 171 -8.19 -5.64 -4.46
N ILE A 172 -8.70 -6.27 -3.39
CA ILE A 172 -9.45 -5.59 -2.34
C ILE A 172 -8.56 -4.56 -1.64
N LYS A 173 -7.34 -4.95 -1.25
CA LYS A 173 -6.34 -4.08 -0.62
C LYS A 173 -6.09 -2.83 -1.47
N ALA A 174 -5.77 -2.99 -2.76
CA ALA A 174 -5.55 -1.85 -3.66
C ALA A 174 -6.83 -0.99 -3.86
N SER A 175 -8.00 -1.62 -3.95
CA SER A 175 -9.28 -0.93 -4.14
C SER A 175 -9.71 -0.07 -2.94
N ILE A 176 -9.45 -0.55 -1.71
CA ILE A 176 -9.67 0.24 -0.48
C ILE A 176 -8.85 1.52 -0.53
N HIS A 177 -7.58 1.42 -0.94
CA HIS A 177 -6.68 2.57 -1.01
C HIS A 177 -7.03 3.55 -2.14
N LEU A 178 -7.64 3.06 -3.22
CA LEU A 178 -8.25 3.89 -4.27
C LEU A 178 -9.63 4.45 -3.90
N LYS A 179 -10.17 4.12 -2.71
CA LYS A 179 -11.53 4.48 -2.28
C LYS A 179 -12.62 3.95 -3.22
N ASN A 180 -12.34 2.88 -3.96
CA ASN A 180 -13.30 2.24 -4.86
C ASN A 180 -14.01 1.09 -4.13
N TYR A 181 -14.97 1.43 -3.28
CA TYR A 181 -15.69 0.47 -2.44
C TYR A 181 -16.65 -0.43 -3.24
N THR A 182 -17.12 0.02 -4.40
CA THR A 182 -17.89 -0.83 -5.32
C THR A 182 -17.07 -2.03 -5.77
N ASN A 183 -15.80 -1.79 -6.14
CA ASN A 183 -14.92 -2.88 -6.54
C ASN A 183 -14.58 -3.80 -5.36
N VAL A 184 -14.40 -3.24 -4.16
CA VAL A 184 -14.20 -4.04 -2.93
C VAL A 184 -15.36 -5.01 -2.73
N ASN A 185 -16.60 -4.52 -2.79
CA ASN A 185 -17.78 -5.37 -2.58
C ASN A 185 -17.88 -6.47 -3.64
N ASN A 186 -17.62 -6.14 -4.90
CA ASN A 186 -17.65 -7.11 -6.01
C ASN A 186 -16.64 -8.25 -5.82
N TYR A 187 -15.42 -7.94 -5.36
CA TYR A 187 -14.40 -8.96 -5.11
C TYR A 187 -14.59 -9.69 -3.78
N LEU A 188 -15.22 -9.06 -2.78
CA LEU A 188 -15.61 -9.71 -1.54
C LEU A 188 -16.63 -10.82 -1.79
N VAL A 189 -17.70 -10.52 -2.54
CA VAL A 189 -18.71 -11.53 -2.90
C VAL A 189 -18.09 -12.71 -3.66
N LYS A 190 -17.16 -12.42 -4.58
CA LYS A 190 -16.41 -13.47 -5.30
C LYS A 190 -15.54 -14.32 -4.38
N LEU A 191 -14.89 -13.68 -3.41
CA LEU A 191 -14.06 -14.35 -2.43
C LEU A 191 -14.91 -15.27 -1.54
N GLU A 192 -16.04 -14.78 -1.04
CA GLU A 192 -16.99 -15.57 -0.26
C GLU A 192 -17.49 -16.80 -1.03
N GLN A 193 -17.83 -16.64 -2.31
CA GLN A 193 -18.23 -17.75 -3.17
C GLN A 193 -17.10 -18.78 -3.38
N SER A 194 -15.87 -18.32 -3.53
CA SER A 194 -14.70 -19.20 -3.70
C SER A 194 -14.33 -19.96 -2.42
N ILE A 195 -14.62 -19.39 -1.24
CA ILE A 195 -14.37 -20.03 0.06
C ILE A 195 -15.55 -20.95 0.46
N ALA A 196 -16.77 -20.57 0.10
CA ALA A 196 -17.98 -21.31 0.43
C ALA A 196 -18.19 -22.56 -0.42
N ALA A 197 -17.48 -22.72 -1.54
CA ALA A 197 -17.45 -23.97 -2.29
C ALA A 197 -16.63 -25.00 -1.48
N PRO A 198 -17.27 -25.97 -0.79
CA PRO A 198 -16.52 -27.00 -0.10
C PRO A 198 -15.86 -27.87 -1.17
N SER A 199 -14.65 -28.34 -0.89
CA SER A 199 -13.95 -29.36 -1.67
C SER A 199 -14.80 -30.61 -1.88
N SER A 200 -15.61 -30.65 -2.93
CA SER A 200 -16.30 -31.85 -3.37
C SER A 200 -15.34 -32.77 -4.14
N SER A 201 -14.34 -33.32 -3.44
CA SER A 201 -13.62 -34.53 -3.88
C SER A 201 -12.63 -35.02 -2.82
N SER A 202 -13.07 -35.94 -1.96
CA SER A 202 -12.29 -37.14 -1.66
C SER A 202 -13.13 -38.18 -0.88
N ALA A 203 -13.06 -39.42 -1.38
CA ALA A 203 -13.48 -40.69 -0.77
C ALA A 203 -14.98 -41.05 -0.80
N ALA A 204 -15.44 -41.49 -1.97
CA ALA A 204 -16.33 -42.65 -2.06
C ALA A 204 -15.76 -43.58 -3.15
N ASP A 205 -14.56 -44.11 -2.88
CA ASP A 205 -14.06 -45.30 -3.53
C ASP A 205 -14.56 -46.48 -2.68
N SER A 206 -15.61 -47.14 -3.15
CA SER A 206 -16.04 -48.44 -2.61
C SER A 206 -16.49 -49.28 -3.80
N ASP A 207 -15.54 -50.11 -4.26
CA ASP A 207 -15.75 -51.26 -5.14
C ASP A 207 -17.04 -52.03 -4.78
N PRO A 208 -17.87 -52.40 -5.76
CA PRO A 208 -18.75 -53.55 -5.65
C PRO A 208 -18.05 -54.78 -6.26
N THR A 209 -17.87 -55.77 -5.39
CA THR A 209 -17.59 -57.20 -5.64
C THR A 209 -18.05 -57.76 -6.99
#